data_AF-A0A329UXH6-F1
#
_entry.id   AF-A0A329UXH6-F1
#
_cell.length_a   1.000
_cell.length_b   1.000
_cell.length_c   1.000
_cell.angle_alpha   90.00
_cell.angle_beta   90.00
_cell.angle_gamma   90.00
#
_symmetry.space_group_name_H-M   'P 1'
#
loop_
_entity.id
_entity.type
_entity.pdbx_description
1 polymer ?
#
loop_
_entity_poly.entity_id
_entity_poly.type
_entity_poly.pdbx_seq_one_letter_code
_entity_poly.pdbx_strand_id
1 'polypeptide(L)'
;MSDNLNIKLLKQHAAILETALQTVNNVSKSITEEAAALDAELAPVQDATDALAACERAQERARFAEAKLSNAVADLRFVMAGGDPCRVCAVKCTFGEGNCKPVWRGEAGADL
;
A
#
# COMPACT_ATOMS: atom_id res chain seq x y z
N MET A 1 18.08 -6.52 -73.93
CA MET A 1 19.00 -6.71 -72.79
C MET A 1 18.47 -6.12 -71.48
N SER A 2 17.76 -4.98 -71.52
CA SER A 2 17.19 -4.30 -70.33
C SER A 2 16.16 -5.13 -69.54
N ASP A 3 15.26 -5.86 -70.22
CA ASP A 3 14.15 -6.56 -69.54
C ASP A 3 14.63 -7.71 -68.63
N ASN A 4 15.72 -8.38 -69.02
CA ASN A 4 16.32 -9.44 -68.20
C ASN A 4 16.94 -8.88 -66.91
N LEU A 5 17.45 -7.65 -66.95
CA LEU A 5 18.03 -6.98 -65.78
C LEU A 5 16.94 -6.56 -64.79
N ASN A 6 15.84 -5.99 -65.28
CA ASN A 6 14.68 -5.62 -64.44
C ASN A 6 14.06 -6.83 -63.72
N ILE A 7 13.93 -7.97 -64.41
CA ILE A 7 13.40 -9.20 -63.80
C ILE A 7 14.33 -9.72 -62.69
N LYS A 8 15.65 -9.63 -62.86
CA LYS A 8 16.63 -10.04 -61.83
C LYS A 8 16.56 -9.13 -60.61
N LEU A 9 16.47 -7.81 -60.82
CA LEU A 9 16.35 -6.84 -59.73
C LEU A 9 15.06 -7.03 -58.92
N LEU A 10 13.93 -7.26 -59.60
CA LEU A 10 12.65 -7.55 -58.94
C LEU A 10 12.72 -8.80 -58.06
N LYS A 11 13.35 -9.88 -58.55
CA LYS A 11 13.55 -11.11 -57.76
C LYS A 11 14.43 -10.87 -56.54
N GLN A 12 15.48 -10.05 -56.67
CA GLN A 12 16.35 -9.69 -55.57
C GLN A 12 15.60 -8.87 -54.50
N HIS A 13 14.82 -7.88 -54.92
CA HIS A 13 14.01 -7.09 -53.98
C HIS A 13 12.95 -7.94 -53.27
N ALA A 14 12.30 -8.88 -53.97
CA ALA A 14 11.34 -9.79 -53.35
C ALA A 14 12.01 -10.66 -52.26
N ALA A 15 13.19 -11.21 -52.53
CA ALA A 15 13.94 -12.00 -51.55
C ALA A 15 14.39 -11.18 -50.33
N ILE A 16 14.78 -9.91 -50.53
CA ILE A 16 15.13 -8.98 -49.44
C ILE A 16 13.90 -8.69 -48.58
N LEU A 17 12.75 -8.41 -49.21
CA LEU A 17 11.50 -8.13 -48.49
C LEU A 17 11.04 -9.34 -47.67
N GLU A 18 11.16 -10.54 -48.22
CA GLU A 18 10.82 -11.79 -47.52
C GLU A 18 11.72 -12.02 -46.30
N THR A 19 13.02 -11.78 -46.45
CA THR A 19 13.99 -11.87 -45.35
C THR A 19 13.70 -10.82 -44.27
N ALA A 20 13.39 -9.58 -44.67
CA ALA A 20 13.04 -8.50 -43.76
C ALA A 20 11.74 -8.82 -42.99
N LEU A 21 10.73 -9.33 -43.68
CA LEU A 21 9.46 -9.74 -43.06
C LEU A 21 9.68 -10.85 -42.04
N GLN A 22 10.49 -11.86 -42.38
CA GLN A 22 10.82 -12.93 -41.45
C GLN A 22 11.56 -12.41 -40.21
N THR A 23 12.48 -11.46 -40.41
CA THR A 23 13.21 -10.82 -39.32
C THR A 23 12.26 -10.06 -38.39
N VAL A 24 11.35 -9.26 -38.96
CA VAL A 24 10.33 -8.53 -38.19
C VAL A 24 9.43 -9.49 -37.41
N ASN A 25 8.99 -10.59 -38.01
CA ASN A 25 8.15 -11.58 -37.32
C ASN A 25 8.89 -12.24 -36.15
N ASN A 26 10.17 -12.59 -36.33
CA ASN A 26 10.98 -13.18 -35.27
C ASN A 26 11.17 -12.20 -34.11
N VAL A 27 11.49 -10.94 -34.41
CA VAL A 27 11.64 -9.88 -33.40
C VAL A 27 10.32 -9.63 -32.69
N SER A 28 9.21 -9.54 -33.42
CA SER A 28 7.88 -9.36 -32.84
C SER A 28 7.55 -10.48 -31.86
N LYS A 29 7.86 -11.74 -32.21
CA LYS A 29 7.65 -12.87 -31.33
C LYS A 29 8.53 -12.81 -30.07
N SER A 30 9.82 -12.49 -30.24
CA SER A 30 10.74 -12.32 -29.10
C SER A 30 10.25 -11.25 -28.13
N ILE A 31 9.80 -10.10 -28.65
CA ILE A 31 9.29 -9.00 -27.82
C ILE A 31 8.05 -9.44 -27.04
N THR A 32 7.13 -10.19 -27.66
CA THR A 32 5.93 -10.67 -26.95
C THR A 32 6.26 -11.68 -25.85
N GLU A 33 7.24 -12.55 -26.08
CA GLU A 33 7.69 -13.52 -25.09
C GLU A 33 8.41 -12.83 -23.92
N GLU A 34 9.27 -11.85 -24.21
CA GLU A 34 9.94 -11.03 -23.20
C GLU A 34 8.95 -10.18 -22.39
N ALA A 35 7.94 -9.60 -23.02
CA ALA A 35 6.89 -8.86 -22.33
C ALA A 35 6.12 -9.76 -21.34
N ALA A 36 5.73 -10.97 -21.77
CA ALA A 36 5.05 -11.92 -20.91
C ALA A 36 5.94 -12.42 -19.75
N ALA A 37 7.23 -12.61 -19.99
CA ALA A 37 8.19 -12.96 -18.94
C ALA A 37 8.34 -11.82 -17.92
N LEU A 38 8.42 -10.57 -18.40
CA LEU A 38 8.54 -9.39 -17.53
C LEU A 38 7.28 -9.19 -16.68
N ASP A 39 6.09 -9.40 -17.25
CA ASP A 39 4.83 -9.35 -16.50
C ASP A 39 4.81 -10.40 -15.36
N ALA A 40 5.31 -11.61 -15.63
CA ALA A 40 5.42 -12.67 -14.62
C ALA A 40 6.40 -12.32 -13.49
N GLU A 41 7.53 -11.67 -13.82
CA GLU A 41 8.50 -11.20 -12.83
C GLU A 41 8.01 -9.98 -12.03
N LEU A 42 7.16 -9.14 -12.61
CA LEU A 42 6.58 -7.97 -11.94
C LEU A 42 5.45 -8.32 -10.97
N ALA A 43 4.72 -9.41 -11.21
CA ALA A 43 3.64 -9.86 -10.33
C ALA A 43 4.06 -10.00 -8.85
N PRO A 44 5.13 -10.73 -8.48
CA PRO A 44 5.55 -10.83 -7.08
C PRO A 44 6.06 -9.51 -6.50
N VAL A 45 6.60 -8.61 -7.34
CA VAL A 45 7.01 -7.26 -6.91
C VAL A 45 5.77 -6.45 -6.54
N GLN A 46 4.70 -6.52 -7.33
CA GLN A 46 3.44 -5.85 -7.04
C GLN A 46 2.84 -6.36 -5.74
N ASP A 47 2.77 -7.67 -5.54
CA ASP A 47 2.30 -8.28 -4.30
C ASP A 47 3.12 -7.82 -3.08
N ALA A 48 4.44 -7.75 -3.21
CA ALA A 48 5.33 -7.26 -2.16
C ALA A 48 5.10 -5.78 -1.84
N THR A 49 4.83 -4.94 -2.86
CA THR A 49 4.51 -3.51 -2.64
C THR A 49 3.17 -3.32 -1.94
N ASP A 50 2.15 -4.11 -2.27
CA ASP A 50 0.84 -4.06 -1.61
C ASP A 50 0.93 -4.53 -0.15
N ALA A 51 1.72 -5.58 0.11
CA ALA A 51 2.02 -6.05 1.45
C ALA A 51 2.75 -4.98 2.28
N LEU A 52 3.74 -4.30 1.69
CA LEU A 52 4.46 -3.21 2.35
C LEU A 52 3.51 -2.06 2.73
N ALA A 53 2.64 -1.64 1.80
CA ALA A 53 1.65 -0.59 2.08
C ALA A 53 0.67 -0.99 3.19
N ALA A 54 0.30 -2.27 3.29
CA ALA A 54 -0.51 -2.79 4.39
C ALA A 54 0.26 -2.74 5.74
N CYS A 55 1.55 -3.11 5.73
CA CYS A 55 2.42 -3.03 6.90
C CYS A 55 2.58 -1.58 7.41
N GLU A 56 2.78 -0.61 6.53
CA GLU A 56 2.88 0.81 6.91
C GLU A 56 1.62 1.32 7.60
N ARG A 57 0.43 0.99 7.05
CA ARG A 57 -0.85 1.33 7.68
C ARG A 57 -1.00 0.66 9.04
N ALA A 58 -0.56 -0.59 9.19
CA ALA A 58 -0.58 -1.30 10.46
C ALA A 58 0.39 -0.66 11.47
N GLN A 59 1.58 -0.26 11.04
CA GLN A 59 2.58 0.40 11.87
C GLN A 59 2.07 1.75 12.39
N GLU A 60 1.40 2.54 11.55
CA GLU A 60 0.84 3.82 11.96
C GLU A 60 -0.26 3.65 13.02
N ARG A 61 -1.15 2.67 12.82
CA ARG A 61 -2.17 2.31 13.82
C ARG A 61 -1.54 1.85 15.14
N ALA A 62 -0.47 1.07 15.08
CA ALA A 62 0.25 0.61 16.25
C ALA A 62 0.88 1.78 17.02
N ARG A 63 1.57 2.70 16.33
CA ARG A 63 2.15 3.92 16.94
C ARG A 63 1.10 4.78 17.62
N PHE A 64 -0.05 4.98 16.96
CA PHE A 64 -1.15 5.74 17.54
C PHE A 64 -1.74 5.07 18.78
N ALA A 65 -1.91 3.74 18.75
CA ALA A 65 -2.39 2.97 19.89
C ALA A 65 -1.38 3.00 21.05
N GLU A 66 -0.09 2.89 20.76
CA GLU A 66 0.99 2.97 21.75
C GLU A 66 1.04 4.33 22.43
N ALA A 67 0.92 5.42 21.67
CA ALA A 67 0.83 6.78 22.23
C ALA A 67 -0.40 6.94 23.14
N LYS A 68 -1.57 6.46 22.71
CA LYS A 68 -2.79 6.48 23.52
C LYS A 68 -2.66 5.66 24.80
N LEU A 69 -2.07 4.48 24.71
CA LEU A 69 -1.86 3.60 25.86
C LEU A 69 -0.88 4.25 26.84
N SER A 70 0.22 4.82 26.35
CA SER A 70 1.19 5.55 27.18
C SER A 70 0.53 6.70 27.95
N ASN A 71 -0.31 7.49 27.28
CA ASN A 71 -1.05 8.57 27.93
C ASN A 71 -2.03 8.04 28.98
N ALA A 72 -2.83 7.02 28.65
CA ALA A 72 -3.78 6.43 29.58
C ALA A 72 -3.09 5.84 30.83
N VAL A 73 -1.91 5.22 30.66
CA VAL A 73 -1.10 4.71 31.78
C VAL A 73 -0.59 5.86 32.65
N ALA A 74 -0.17 6.98 32.06
CA ALA A 74 0.25 8.16 32.80
C ALA A 74 -0.91 8.78 33.60
N ASP A 75 -2.08 8.92 32.97
CA ASP A 75 -3.30 9.43 33.61
C ASP A 75 -3.72 8.54 34.79
N LEU A 76 -3.68 7.22 34.59
CA LEU A 76 -3.99 6.25 35.65
C LEU A 76 -3.01 6.37 36.82
N ARG A 77 -1.70 6.46 36.54
CA ARG A 77 -0.68 6.66 37.58
C ARG A 77 -0.90 7.95 38.36
N PHE A 78 -1.27 9.02 37.68
CA PHE A 78 -1.59 10.30 38.32
C PHE A 78 -2.79 10.17 39.28
N VAL A 79 -3.88 9.55 38.85
CA VAL A 79 -5.06 9.31 39.70
C VAL A 79 -4.74 8.40 40.87
N MET A 80 -4.00 7.31 40.65
CA MET A 80 -3.60 6.39 41.72
C MET A 80 -2.69 7.05 42.77
N ALA A 81 -1.95 8.09 42.40
CA ALA A 81 -1.16 8.90 43.34
C ALA A 81 -2.01 9.93 44.12
N GLY A 82 -3.34 9.91 43.99
CA GLY A 82 -4.27 10.86 44.62
C GLY A 82 -4.51 12.14 43.83
N GLY A 83 -4.08 12.18 42.56
CA GLY A 83 -4.37 13.29 41.65
C GLY A 83 -5.86 13.40 41.28
N ASP A 84 -6.34 14.63 41.04
CA ASP A 84 -7.73 14.91 40.67
C ASP A 84 -8.09 14.36 39.28
N PRO A 85 -8.96 13.33 39.17
CA PRO A 85 -9.35 12.73 37.89
C PRO A 85 -9.92 13.73 36.88
N CYS A 86 -10.50 14.85 37.34
CA CYS A 86 -11.05 15.89 36.46
C CYS A 86 -9.98 16.56 35.59
N ARG A 87 -8.71 16.52 35.99
CA ARG A 87 -7.59 17.13 35.24
C ARG A 87 -7.13 16.30 34.04
N VAL A 88 -7.44 15.00 34.01
CA VAL A 88 -7.03 14.06 32.96
C VAL A 88 -8.22 13.51 32.15
N CYS A 89 -9.44 13.87 32.53
CA CYS A 89 -10.64 13.46 31.81
C CYS A 89 -10.78 14.19 30.46
N ALA A 90 -10.99 13.44 29.37
CA ALA A 90 -11.20 14.00 28.03
C ALA A 90 -12.55 14.73 27.89
N VAL A 91 -13.56 14.29 28.65
CA VAL A 91 -14.82 15.02 28.79
C VAL A 91 -14.66 15.89 30.04
N LYS A 92 -14.72 17.21 29.88
CA LYS A 92 -14.83 18.10 31.05
C LYS A 92 -15.97 17.56 31.91
N CYS A 93 -15.67 17.07 33.11
CA CYS A 93 -16.71 16.71 34.05
C CYS A 93 -17.68 17.89 34.11
N THR A 94 -18.99 17.65 34.06
CA THR A 94 -19.99 18.70 33.78
C THR A 94 -20.06 19.81 34.83
N PHE A 95 -19.16 19.83 35.80
CA PHE A 95 -19.35 20.58 37.02
C PHE A 95 -18.03 21.14 37.55
N GLY A 96 -17.97 22.46 37.56
CA GLY A 96 -17.28 23.23 38.61
C GLY A 96 -17.98 23.11 39.99
N GLU A 97 -18.90 22.17 40.16
CA GLU A 97 -19.35 21.68 41.47
C GLU A 97 -18.44 20.50 41.84
N GLY A 98 -17.76 20.58 42.98
CA GLY A 98 -16.71 19.65 43.42
C GLY A 98 -17.14 18.20 43.73
N ASN A 99 -18.15 17.67 43.05
CA ASN A 99 -18.71 16.32 43.22
C ASN A 99 -18.56 15.44 41.97
N CYS A 100 -17.44 15.56 41.24
CA CYS A 100 -17.13 14.60 40.17
C CYS A 100 -16.67 13.28 40.80
N LYS A 101 -17.59 12.33 40.98
CA LYS A 101 -17.23 10.94 41.29
C LYS A 101 -17.03 10.18 39.97
N PRO A 102 -15.83 9.65 39.69
CA PRO A 102 -15.65 8.76 38.54
C PRO A 102 -16.51 7.53 38.76
N VAL A 103 -17.35 7.18 37.77
CA VAL A 103 -18.13 5.94 37.76
C VAL A 103 -17.40 4.93 36.89
N TRP A 104 -17.00 3.80 37.46
CA TRP A 104 -16.29 2.76 36.73
C TRP A 104 -17.28 1.85 35.99
N ARG A 105 -16.88 1.34 34.82
CA ARG A 105 -17.70 0.38 34.07
C ARG A 105 -17.94 -0.86 34.94
N GLY A 106 -19.20 -1.10 35.33
CA GLY A 106 -19.60 -2.17 36.25
C GLY A 106 -20.06 -1.71 37.64
N GLU A 107 -19.94 -0.42 37.97
CA GLU A 107 -20.54 0.15 39.18
C GLU A 107 -22.03 0.48 38.98
N ALA A 108 -22.79 0.50 40.09
CA ALA A 108 -24.20 0.87 40.06
C ALA A 108 -24.37 2.30 39.54
N GLY A 109 -25.02 2.44 38.38
CA GLY A 109 -25.19 3.73 37.69
C GLY A 109 -24.27 3.97 36.49
N ALA A 110 -23.48 2.97 36.07
CA ALA A 110 -22.59 3.06 34.90
C ALA A 110 -23.30 2.91 33.54
N ASP A 111 -24.55 2.47 33.53
CA ASP A 111 -25.39 2.33 32.33
C ASP A 111 -26.39 3.50 32.25
N LEU A 112 -25.90 4.67 31.81
CA LEU A 112 -26.73 5.82 31.42
C LEU A 112 -26.26 6.36 30.06
#